data_AF-A0AA97EEH4-F1
#
_entry.id   AF-A0AA97EEH4-F1
#
_cell.length_a   1.000
_cell.length_b   1.000
_cell.length_c   1.000
_cell.angle_alpha   90.00
_cell.angle_beta   90.00
_cell.angle_gamma   90.00
#
_symmetry.space_group_name_H-M   'P 1'
#
loop_
_entity.id
_entity.type
_entity.pdbx_description
1 polymer ?
#
loop_
_entity_poly.entity_id
_entity_poly.type
_entity_poly.pdbx_seq_one_letter_code
_entity_poly.pdbx_strand_id
1 'polypeptide(L)'
;MAPRSPSPFPVSSHYRSHQSQAQPAQPQSRGVPQGQAQPVPVHPEVYPPSSGATVSYGAPQARSQQRQVLMAGGAILALAALIMTPKLTSTPVPEAAPFTCLRQEQPQALVSRDQIKRLLETEPQTPKATVLEILNQPYCVLSAGQTEAGLPAEREAYPLEFDPQTWLVVLYAGDRYVGYDFRFR
;
A
#
# COMPACT_ATOMS: atom_id res chain seq x y z
N MET A 1 22.78 46.56 30.01
CA MET A 1 22.69 47.25 28.71
C MET A 1 24.01 47.00 27.99
N ALA A 2 24.15 46.31 26.86
CA ALA A 2 23.22 45.98 25.78
C ALA A 2 23.56 44.59 25.16
N PRO A 3 22.60 43.91 24.48
CA PRO A 3 22.85 42.63 23.83
C PRO A 3 23.57 42.80 22.47
N ARG A 4 24.50 41.90 22.16
CA ARG A 4 25.16 41.79 20.85
C ARG A 4 24.25 41.05 19.87
N SER A 5 24.00 41.66 18.72
CA SER A 5 23.24 41.11 17.59
C SER A 5 23.93 39.91 16.95
N PRO A 6 23.18 38.93 16.39
CA PRO A 6 23.72 37.81 15.64
C PRO A 6 24.05 38.17 14.18
N SER A 7 25.10 37.57 13.65
CA SER A 7 25.52 37.65 12.24
C SER A 7 24.58 36.88 11.31
N PRO A 8 24.33 37.37 10.08
CA PRO A 8 23.61 36.62 9.05
C PRO A 8 24.58 35.74 8.26
N PHE A 9 24.36 34.43 8.24
CA PHE A 9 25.03 33.54 7.29
C PHE A 9 24.34 33.63 5.92
N PRO A 10 25.09 33.80 4.81
CA PRO A 10 24.51 33.72 3.47
C PRO A 10 24.29 32.27 3.05
N VAL A 11 23.07 31.94 2.65
CA VAL A 11 22.69 30.69 2.00
C VAL A 11 23.06 30.79 0.52
N SER A 12 24.15 30.12 0.10
CA SER A 12 24.45 29.89 -1.32
C SER A 12 23.80 28.59 -1.78
N SER A 13 22.65 28.71 -2.43
CA SER A 13 21.99 27.63 -3.16
C SER A 13 22.45 27.61 -4.62
N HIS A 14 23.49 26.85 -4.92
CA HIS A 14 23.79 26.42 -6.29
C HIS A 14 23.40 24.95 -6.45
N TYR A 15 22.11 24.70 -6.71
CA TYR A 15 21.67 23.42 -7.23
C TYR A 15 22.06 23.33 -8.70
N ARG A 16 23.14 22.60 -8.98
CA ARG A 16 23.57 22.22 -10.32
C ARG A 16 22.74 21.01 -10.74
N SER A 17 21.71 21.23 -11.55
CA SER A 17 20.96 20.18 -12.23
C SER A 17 21.88 19.47 -13.24
N HIS A 18 22.38 18.30 -12.87
CA HIS A 18 22.99 17.37 -13.83
C HIS A 18 21.87 16.76 -14.67
N GLN A 19 21.65 17.37 -15.83
CA GLN A 19 20.82 16.82 -16.89
C GLN A 19 21.58 15.62 -17.49
N SER A 20 21.23 14.41 -17.06
CA SER A 20 21.71 13.17 -17.67
C SER A 20 21.17 13.08 -19.10
N GLN A 21 22.00 13.46 -20.08
CA GLN A 21 21.76 13.15 -21.48
C GLN A 21 21.81 11.63 -21.65
N ALA A 22 20.64 11.03 -21.88
CA ALA A 22 20.53 9.66 -22.34
C ALA A 22 21.23 9.53 -23.70
N GLN A 23 22.36 8.81 -23.74
CA GLN A 23 22.97 8.35 -24.97
C GLN A 23 22.16 7.14 -25.47
N PRO A 24 21.73 7.11 -26.75
CA PRO A 24 21.17 5.91 -27.35
C PRO A 24 22.27 4.87 -27.52
N ALA A 25 22.18 3.77 -26.77
CA ALA A 25 23.04 2.61 -26.92
C ALA A 25 22.81 1.96 -28.29
N GLN A 26 23.89 1.79 -29.05
CA GLN A 26 23.91 1.07 -30.32
C GLN A 26 23.60 -0.42 -30.11
N PRO A 27 22.91 -1.08 -31.07
CA PRO A 27 22.69 -2.52 -31.02
C PRO A 27 24.01 -3.25 -31.34
N GLN A 28 24.60 -3.89 -30.33
CA GLN A 28 25.67 -4.86 -30.54
C GLN A 28 25.07 -6.24 -30.85
N SER A 29 25.22 -6.61 -32.11
CA SER A 29 24.99 -7.94 -32.65
C SER A 29 26.01 -8.95 -32.11
N ARG A 30 25.54 -10.20 -32.00
CA ARG A 30 26.30 -11.47 -32.07
C ARG A 30 27.04 -11.97 -30.82
N GLY A 31 26.55 -13.12 -30.36
CA GLY A 31 27.32 -14.10 -29.61
C GLY A 31 26.41 -15.18 -29.02
N VAL A 32 26.02 -16.18 -29.84
CA VAL A 32 25.36 -17.41 -29.37
C VAL A 32 26.45 -18.41 -28.99
N PRO A 33 26.44 -18.94 -27.76
CA PRO A 33 26.95 -20.28 -27.49
C PRO A 33 25.78 -21.23 -27.23
N GLN A 34 25.65 -22.22 -28.12
CA GLN A 34 24.91 -23.46 -27.88
C GLN A 34 25.52 -24.17 -26.66
N GLY A 35 24.69 -24.53 -25.69
CA GLY A 35 25.13 -25.22 -24.48
C GLY A 35 24.02 -26.01 -23.80
N GLN A 36 23.74 -27.17 -24.38
CA GLN A 36 23.31 -28.41 -23.70
C GLN A 36 22.00 -28.38 -22.89
N ALA A 37 20.97 -28.90 -23.56
CA ALA A 37 19.77 -29.45 -22.93
C ALA A 37 20.14 -30.59 -21.96
N GLN A 38 19.69 -30.46 -20.71
CA GLN A 38 19.52 -31.61 -19.82
C GLN A 38 18.02 -31.89 -19.67
N PRO A 39 17.55 -33.12 -19.99
CA PRO A 39 16.18 -33.54 -19.72
C PRO A 39 16.01 -33.86 -18.23
N VAL A 40 15.14 -33.12 -17.54
CA VAL A 40 14.72 -33.46 -16.18
C VAL A 40 13.56 -34.47 -16.26
N PRO A 41 13.60 -35.58 -15.52
CA PRO A 41 12.56 -36.61 -15.54
C PRO A 41 11.21 -36.11 -15.04
N VAL A 42 10.18 -36.44 -15.82
CA VAL A 42 8.76 -36.32 -15.49
C VAL A 42 8.44 -37.31 -14.39
N HIS A 43 8.08 -36.83 -13.19
CA HIS A 43 7.41 -37.64 -12.19
C HIS A 43 5.89 -37.50 -12.35
N PRO A 44 5.15 -38.59 -12.60
CA PRO A 44 3.69 -38.59 -12.54
C PRO A 44 3.20 -38.61 -11.07
N GLU A 45 2.31 -37.67 -10.78
CA GLU A 45 0.96 -37.93 -10.27
C GLU A 45 0.81 -38.91 -9.10
N VAL A 46 0.51 -38.39 -7.89
CA VAL A 46 -0.41 -39.05 -6.94
C VAL A 46 -1.23 -37.98 -6.20
N TYR A 47 -2.47 -37.80 -6.64
CA TYR A 47 -3.55 -37.23 -5.82
C TYR A 47 -4.03 -38.28 -4.81
N PRO A 48 -4.33 -37.89 -3.56
CA PRO A 48 -5.37 -38.58 -2.79
C PRO A 48 -6.70 -37.82 -2.89
N PRO A 49 -7.79 -38.46 -3.36
CA PRO A 49 -9.15 -38.04 -3.07
C PRO A 49 -9.65 -38.77 -1.81
N SER A 50 -10.24 -38.05 -0.85
CA SER A 50 -11.00 -38.65 0.26
C SER A 50 -11.57 -37.50 1.11
N SER A 51 -12.80 -37.06 0.84
CA SER A 51 -14.06 -37.54 1.41
C SER A 51 -14.31 -37.07 2.84
N GLY A 52 -15.24 -36.12 2.98
CA GLY A 52 -15.76 -35.62 4.25
C GLY A 52 -17.08 -34.88 4.02
N ALA A 53 -18.04 -35.55 3.40
CA ALA A 53 -19.42 -35.10 3.36
C ALA A 53 -20.04 -35.32 4.75
N THR A 54 -20.51 -34.26 5.40
CA THR A 54 -21.57 -34.35 6.39
C THR A 54 -22.79 -33.62 5.87
N VAL A 55 -23.64 -34.42 5.24
CA VAL A 55 -25.02 -34.11 4.95
C VAL A 55 -25.77 -34.16 6.29
N SER A 56 -26.34 -33.03 6.72
CA SER A 56 -27.30 -33.01 7.82
C SER A 56 -28.70 -32.86 7.23
N TYR A 57 -29.37 -34.00 7.04
CA TYR A 57 -30.81 -34.07 6.78
C TYR A 57 -31.57 -33.82 8.09
N GLY A 58 -32.28 -32.69 8.16
CA GLY A 58 -33.33 -32.43 9.13
C GLY A 58 -34.60 -32.00 8.40
N ALA A 59 -35.45 -32.97 8.08
CA ALA A 59 -36.86 -32.77 7.74
C ALA A 59 -37.70 -33.08 9.00
N PRO A 60 -39.05 -33.03 8.96
CA PRO A 60 -39.97 -31.97 8.54
C PRO A 60 -40.99 -31.65 9.68
N GLN A 61 -42.03 -30.86 9.37
CA GLN A 61 -43.37 -30.73 10.01
C GLN A 61 -43.67 -29.27 10.42
N ALA A 62 -44.88 -28.75 10.34
CA ALA A 62 -46.10 -29.09 9.61
C ALA A 62 -47.05 -27.88 9.73
N ARG A 63 -47.95 -27.77 8.75
CA ARG A 63 -49.11 -26.86 8.60
C ARG A 63 -49.87 -26.46 9.88
N SER A 64 -50.43 -25.24 9.86
CA SER A 64 -51.87 -24.97 10.04
C SER A 64 -52.19 -23.52 9.62
N GLN A 65 -52.91 -23.34 8.50
CA GLN A 65 -54.34 -22.97 8.41
C GLN A 65 -54.66 -21.51 8.76
N GLN A 66 -54.92 -20.72 7.71
CA GLN A 66 -56.26 -20.23 7.34
C GLN A 66 -56.79 -19.08 8.21
N ARG A 67 -56.76 -17.88 7.63
CA ARG A 67 -57.99 -17.13 7.36
C ARG A 67 -57.75 -16.19 6.17
N GLN A 68 -58.41 -16.51 5.08
CA GLN A 68 -58.76 -15.55 4.03
C GLN A 68 -59.67 -14.49 4.65
N VAL A 69 -59.53 -13.23 4.25
CA VAL A 69 -60.43 -12.44 3.36
C VAL A 69 -60.22 -10.95 3.71
N LEU A 70 -60.24 -10.09 2.67
CA LEU A 70 -60.36 -8.62 2.65
C LEU A 70 -59.01 -7.91 2.85
N MET A 71 -58.44 -7.16 1.90
CA MET A 71 -58.98 -6.15 0.98
C MET A 71 -58.07 -6.15 -0.28
N ALA A 72 -58.54 -6.48 -1.49
CA ALA A 72 -59.20 -5.57 -2.43
C ALA A 72 -58.86 -4.08 -2.23
N GLY A 73 -57.93 -3.57 -3.04
CA GLY A 73 -57.75 -2.12 -3.23
C GLY A 73 -56.30 -1.69 -3.16
N GLY A 74 -55.72 -1.30 -4.32
CA GLY A 74 -54.43 -0.60 -4.35
C GLY A 74 -53.49 -0.97 -5.49
N ALA A 75 -53.97 -1.55 -6.58
CA ALA A 75 -53.12 -1.89 -7.73
C ALA A 75 -52.98 -0.75 -8.75
N ILE A 76 -52.53 0.45 -8.38
CA ILE A 76 -51.90 1.43 -9.31
C ILE A 76 -51.01 2.42 -8.53
N LEU A 77 -49.83 2.02 -8.06
CA LEU A 77 -48.71 2.94 -7.75
C LEU A 77 -47.35 2.23 -7.84
N ALA A 78 -47.17 1.26 -8.76
CA ALA A 78 -45.93 0.49 -8.90
C ALA A 78 -45.03 0.93 -10.09
N LEU A 79 -45.32 2.07 -10.73
CA LEU A 79 -44.62 2.51 -11.96
C LEU A 79 -44.08 3.94 -11.93
N ALA A 80 -43.88 4.53 -10.73
CA ALA A 80 -43.24 5.85 -10.58
C ALA A 80 -41.92 5.83 -9.77
N ALA A 81 -41.43 4.65 -9.35
CA ALA A 81 -40.20 4.52 -8.57
C ALA A 81 -38.98 4.02 -9.38
N LEU A 82 -39.08 3.93 -10.71
CA LEU A 82 -38.00 3.47 -11.60
C LEU A 82 -37.32 4.60 -12.41
N ILE A 83 -37.49 5.86 -12.01
CA ILE A 83 -36.80 7.02 -12.63
C ILE A 83 -35.86 7.74 -11.65
N MET A 84 -35.70 7.20 -10.45
CA MET A 84 -34.53 7.48 -9.64
C MET A 84 -33.57 6.33 -9.84
N THR A 85 -32.95 6.28 -11.02
CA THR A 85 -31.57 5.81 -11.06
C THR A 85 -30.84 6.75 -10.11
N PRO A 86 -30.36 6.31 -8.93
CA PRO A 86 -29.29 7.07 -8.32
C PRO A 86 -28.24 7.08 -9.42
N LYS A 87 -27.97 8.26 -9.98
CA LYS A 87 -26.64 8.45 -10.50
C LYS A 87 -25.78 8.07 -9.31
N LEU A 88 -25.16 6.90 -9.39
CA LEU A 88 -23.89 6.64 -8.77
C LEU A 88 -22.96 7.65 -9.44
N THR A 89 -23.17 8.94 -9.11
CA THR A 89 -22.13 9.94 -9.09
C THR A 89 -21.14 9.28 -8.18
N SER A 90 -20.17 8.61 -8.79
CA SER A 90 -18.89 8.36 -8.20
C SER A 90 -18.45 9.72 -7.71
N THR A 91 -18.79 10.03 -6.46
CA THR A 91 -18.25 11.15 -5.74
C THR A 91 -16.76 10.96 -5.95
N PRO A 92 -16.05 11.89 -6.62
CA PRO A 92 -14.60 11.79 -6.68
C PRO A 92 -14.19 11.71 -5.22
N VAL A 93 -13.79 10.52 -4.77
CA VAL A 93 -13.20 10.33 -3.45
C VAL A 93 -12.08 11.35 -3.48
N PRO A 94 -12.13 12.39 -2.62
CA PRO A 94 -11.10 13.40 -2.61
C PRO A 94 -9.78 12.66 -2.56
N GLU A 95 -9.00 12.76 -3.64
CA GLU A 95 -7.69 12.12 -3.69
C GLU A 95 -6.93 12.71 -2.51
N ALA A 96 -6.77 11.90 -1.46
CA ALA A 96 -6.21 12.37 -0.22
C ALA A 96 -4.86 12.97 -0.55
N ALA A 97 -4.63 14.21 -0.14
CA ALA A 97 -3.40 14.91 -0.48
C ALA A 97 -2.21 13.99 -0.17
N PRO A 98 -1.25 13.86 -1.09
CA PRO A 98 -0.17 12.90 -0.93
C PRO A 98 0.52 13.16 0.40
N PHE A 99 0.80 12.08 1.15
CA PHE A 99 1.45 12.15 2.47
C PHE A 99 0.60 12.75 3.60
N THR A 100 -0.73 12.75 3.47
CA THR A 100 -1.63 13.06 4.60
C THR A 100 -1.52 11.97 5.67
N CYS A 101 -1.35 12.38 6.93
CA CYS A 101 -1.36 11.46 8.05
C CYS A 101 -2.80 10.94 8.29
N LEU A 102 -3.04 9.65 8.05
CA LEU A 102 -4.35 9.02 8.25
C LEU A 102 -4.53 8.53 9.68
N ARG A 103 -3.47 7.96 10.25
CA ARG A 103 -3.47 7.41 11.61
C ARG A 103 -2.12 7.63 12.28
N GLN A 104 -2.12 8.40 13.34
CA GLN A 104 -0.95 8.57 14.20
C GLN A 104 -0.82 7.34 15.11
N GLU A 105 0.33 6.67 15.07
CA GLU A 105 0.59 5.46 15.87
C GLU A 105 1.36 5.86 17.14
N GLN A 106 2.59 6.35 16.99
CA GLN A 106 3.45 6.74 18.11
C GLN A 106 3.90 8.22 17.98
N PRO A 107 3.28 9.18 18.71
CA PRO A 107 3.56 10.61 18.56
C PRO A 107 5.02 11.03 18.81
N GLN A 108 5.74 10.24 19.61
CA GLN A 108 7.14 10.48 19.99
C GLN A 108 8.13 9.62 19.20
N ALA A 109 7.68 8.92 18.15
CA ALA A 109 8.57 8.14 17.32
C ALA A 109 9.58 9.05 16.63
N LEU A 110 10.85 8.74 16.86
CA LEU A 110 12.00 9.38 16.23
C LEU A 110 12.93 8.28 15.72
N VAL A 111 13.53 8.52 14.56
CA VAL A 111 14.52 7.62 13.98
C VAL A 111 15.91 8.23 14.06
N SER A 112 16.82 7.49 14.69
CA SER A 112 18.23 7.84 14.84
C SER A 112 19.04 7.51 13.57
N ARG A 113 20.25 8.08 13.45
CA ARG A 113 21.16 7.77 12.33
C ARG A 113 21.53 6.28 12.25
N ASP A 114 21.70 5.62 13.39
CA ASP A 114 22.08 4.21 13.42
C ASP A 114 20.94 3.30 12.98
N GLN A 115 19.69 3.66 13.30
CA GLN A 115 18.52 2.97 12.76
C GLN A 115 18.41 3.12 11.24
N ILE A 116 18.65 4.33 10.70
CA ILE A 116 18.68 4.54 9.25
C ILE A 116 19.74 3.66 8.61
N LYS A 117 20.98 3.64 9.14
CA LYS A 117 22.04 2.77 8.60
C LYS A 117 21.62 1.30 8.53
N ARG A 118 21.01 0.77 9.59
CA ARG A 118 20.49 -0.60 9.60
C ARG A 118 19.38 -0.83 8.57
N LEU A 119 18.50 0.16 8.38
CA LEU A 119 17.48 0.10 7.32
C LEU A 119 18.12 0.11 5.91
N LEU A 120 19.18 0.89 5.69
CA LEU A 120 19.89 0.94 4.40
C LEU A 120 20.53 -0.39 4.02
N GLU A 121 20.88 -1.21 5.02
CA GLU A 121 21.41 -2.56 4.86
C GLU A 121 20.29 -3.61 4.67
N THR A 122 19.02 -3.21 4.83
CA THR A 122 17.86 -4.12 4.70
C THR A 122 17.49 -4.33 3.24
N GLU A 123 17.39 -5.59 2.83
CA GLU A 123 17.03 -5.95 1.45
C GLU A 123 15.54 -5.70 1.16
N PRO A 124 15.17 -5.32 -0.08
CA PRO A 124 13.78 -5.34 -0.51
C PRO A 124 13.12 -6.72 -0.28
N GLN A 125 11.81 -6.75 -0.13
CA GLN A 125 11.00 -7.93 0.24
C GLN A 125 11.16 -8.44 1.69
N THR A 126 11.99 -7.78 2.49
CA THR A 126 12.06 -8.01 3.94
C THR A 126 10.67 -7.86 4.58
N PRO A 127 10.26 -8.75 5.51
CA PRO A 127 8.98 -8.61 6.21
C PRO A 127 8.88 -7.27 6.95
N LYS A 128 7.70 -6.65 6.89
CA LYS A 128 7.38 -5.41 7.60
C LYS A 128 7.70 -5.49 9.09
N ALA A 129 7.46 -6.64 9.73
CA ALA A 129 7.78 -6.86 11.13
C ALA A 129 9.28 -6.64 11.44
N THR A 130 10.19 -7.14 10.58
CA THR A 130 11.63 -6.94 10.75
C THR A 130 12.02 -5.47 10.57
N VAL A 131 11.39 -4.75 9.65
CA VAL A 131 11.61 -3.30 9.53
C VAL A 131 11.15 -2.55 10.79
N LEU A 132 10.01 -2.96 11.37
CA LEU A 132 9.52 -2.40 12.63
C LEU A 132 10.42 -2.74 13.83
N GLU A 133 11.14 -3.87 13.82
CA GLU A 133 12.16 -4.16 14.84
C GLU A 133 13.35 -3.19 14.76
N ILE A 134 13.67 -2.69 13.56
CA ILE A 134 14.76 -1.71 13.35
C ILE A 134 14.29 -0.30 13.72
N LEU A 135 13.11 0.11 13.25
CA LEU A 135 12.63 1.49 13.30
C LEU A 135 11.67 1.78 14.47
N ASN A 136 11.18 0.74 15.16
CA ASN A 136 10.02 0.79 16.06
C ASN A 136 8.73 1.17 15.35
N GLN A 137 7.70 1.55 16.10
CA GLN A 137 6.42 1.99 15.53
C GLN A 137 6.59 3.34 14.83
N PRO A 138 5.87 3.56 13.71
CA PRO A 138 5.93 4.84 13.02
C PRO A 138 5.30 5.96 13.82
N TYR A 139 5.61 7.20 13.45
CA TYR A 139 4.84 8.33 13.91
C TYR A 139 3.44 8.29 13.31
N CYS A 140 3.34 8.05 12.01
CA CYS A 140 2.07 8.03 11.30
C CYS A 140 2.03 7.07 10.11
N VAL A 141 0.89 6.42 9.93
CA VAL A 141 0.48 5.76 8.68
C VAL A 141 -0.10 6.82 7.75
N LEU A 142 0.54 7.00 6.60
CA LEU A 142 0.17 8.00 5.61
C LEU A 142 -0.88 7.47 4.62
N SER A 143 -1.46 8.38 3.84
CA SER A 143 -2.22 8.01 2.65
C SER A 143 -1.38 7.11 1.75
N ALA A 144 -2.00 6.02 1.29
CA ALA A 144 -1.37 5.12 0.33
C ALA A 144 -0.95 5.89 -0.92
N GLY A 145 0.13 5.45 -1.55
CA GLY A 145 0.53 6.01 -2.82
C GLY A 145 1.14 4.95 -3.70
N GLN A 146 2.20 5.31 -4.43
CA GLN A 146 2.85 4.40 -5.36
C GLN A 146 4.35 4.30 -5.08
N THR A 147 4.92 3.16 -5.44
CA THR A 147 6.36 2.93 -5.61
C THR A 147 6.87 3.64 -6.87
N GLU A 148 8.19 3.67 -7.07
CA GLU A 148 8.79 4.19 -8.31
C GLU A 148 8.35 3.42 -9.56
N ALA A 149 7.96 2.15 -9.40
CA ALA A 149 7.40 1.31 -10.47
C ALA A 149 5.90 1.56 -10.72
N GLY A 150 5.27 2.53 -10.04
CA GLY A 150 3.84 2.83 -10.17
C GLY A 150 2.92 1.82 -9.47
N LEU A 151 3.48 0.86 -8.72
CA LEU A 151 2.69 -0.11 -7.96
C LEU A 151 2.16 0.52 -6.65
N PRO A 152 0.93 0.17 -6.21
CA PRO A 152 0.38 0.68 -4.96
C PRO A 152 1.27 0.31 -3.77
N ALA A 153 1.46 1.27 -2.86
CA ALA A 153 2.28 1.12 -1.68
C ALA A 153 1.63 1.78 -0.45
N GLU A 154 1.65 1.05 0.65
CA GLU A 154 1.43 1.60 1.99
C GLU A 154 2.64 2.43 2.40
N ARG A 155 2.41 3.46 3.21
CA ARG A 155 3.44 4.43 3.60
C ARG A 155 3.41 4.70 5.08
N GLU A 156 4.58 4.68 5.70
CA GLU A 156 4.78 4.99 7.10
C GLU A 156 5.81 6.10 7.24
N ALA A 157 5.51 7.10 8.08
CA ALA A 157 6.37 8.25 8.32
C ALA A 157 7.10 8.13 9.66
N TYR A 158 8.40 8.40 9.63
CA TYR A 158 9.30 8.43 10.77
C TYR A 158 10.08 9.76 10.77
N PRO A 159 9.79 10.69 11.69
CA PRO A 159 10.58 11.90 11.84
C PRO A 159 12.03 11.57 12.23
N LEU A 160 12.97 12.33 11.69
CA LEU A 160 14.39 12.14 12.02
C LEU A 160 14.72 12.83 13.33
N GLU A 161 15.46 12.15 14.20
CA GLU A 161 15.90 12.69 15.48
C GLU A 161 16.78 13.95 15.30
N PHE A 162 17.64 13.94 14.28
CA PHE A 162 18.62 14.99 14.00
C PHE A 162 18.11 16.06 13.02
N ASP A 163 16.94 15.86 12.42
CA ASP A 163 16.27 16.84 11.57
C ASP A 163 14.74 16.62 11.57
N PRO A 164 14.02 17.17 12.57
CA PRO A 164 12.59 16.93 12.74
C PRO A 164 11.72 17.50 11.61
N GLN A 165 12.28 18.32 10.70
CA GLN A 165 11.56 18.81 9.51
C GLN A 165 11.63 17.82 8.34
N THR A 166 12.47 16.79 8.45
CA THR A 166 12.60 15.72 7.46
C THR A 166 11.99 14.43 8.00
N TRP A 167 11.27 13.75 7.13
CA TRP A 167 10.65 12.46 7.35
C TRP A 167 11.35 11.39 6.53
N LEU A 168 11.69 10.28 7.17
CA LEU A 168 11.89 9.01 6.49
C LEU A 168 10.52 8.40 6.22
N VAL A 169 10.19 8.20 4.96
CA VAL A 169 8.95 7.53 4.53
C VAL A 169 9.29 6.13 4.06
N VAL A 170 8.82 5.12 4.78
CA VAL A 170 9.01 3.71 4.41
C VAL A 170 7.82 3.26 3.57
N LEU A 171 8.11 2.56 2.48
CA LEU A 171 7.12 2.04 1.54
C LEU A 171 6.99 0.52 1.71
N TYR A 172 5.75 0.04 1.72
CA TYR A 172 5.43 -1.38 1.75
C TYR A 172 4.45 -1.79 0.65
N ALA A 173 4.63 -2.98 0.10
CA ALA A 173 3.64 -3.67 -0.72
C ALA A 173 3.06 -4.83 0.10
N GLY A 174 1.90 -4.62 0.71
CA GLY A 174 1.35 -5.56 1.70
C GLY A 174 2.28 -5.68 2.91
N ASP A 175 2.73 -6.90 3.23
CA ASP A 175 3.64 -7.18 4.35
C ASP A 175 5.12 -7.06 4.01
N ARG A 176 5.47 -6.58 2.80
CA ARG A 176 6.83 -6.54 2.29
C ARG A 176 7.37 -5.14 2.18
N TYR A 177 8.57 -4.93 2.71
CA TYR A 177 9.35 -3.72 2.49
C TYR A 177 9.74 -3.60 1.02
N VAL A 178 9.50 -2.43 0.42
CA VAL A 178 9.88 -2.18 -0.99
C VAL A 178 10.90 -1.05 -1.14
N GLY A 179 11.05 -0.19 -0.14
CA GLY A 179 12.03 0.89 -0.16
C GLY A 179 11.68 2.01 0.81
N TYR A 180 12.39 3.12 0.68
CA TYR A 180 12.17 4.34 1.48
C TYR A 180 12.41 5.59 0.63
N ASP A 181 11.94 6.74 1.12
CA ASP A 181 12.17 8.06 0.56
C ASP A 181 12.36 9.08 1.70
N PHE A 182 13.02 10.20 1.43
CA PHE A 182 13.13 11.32 2.37
C PHE A 182 12.24 12.47 1.92
N ARG A 183 11.42 12.98 2.85
CA ARG A 183 10.46 14.06 2.56
C ARG A 183 10.62 15.21 3.53
N PHE A 184 10.69 16.41 2.97
CA PHE A 184 10.63 17.66 3.74
C PHE A 184 9.17 18.02 4.00
N ARG A 185 8.87 18.45 5.22
CA ARG A 185 7.57 18.99 5.62
C ARG A 185 7.40 20.46 5.26
#